data_AF-A0A2V6CW00-F1
#
_entry.id   AF-A0A2V6CW00-F1
#
_cell.length_a   1.000
_cell.length_b   1.000
_cell.length_c   1.000
_cell.angle_alpha   90.00
_cell.angle_beta   90.00
_cell.angle_gamma   90.00
#
_symmetry.space_group_name_H-M   'P 1'
#
loop_
_entity.id
_entity.type
_entity.pdbx_description
1 polymer ?
#
loop_
_entity_poly.entity_id
_entity_poly.type
_entity_poly.pdbx_seq_one_letter_code
_entity_poly.pdbx_strand_id
1 'polypeptide(L)'
;MREFFFQSEQDQPHPARARAIVKAHPEVRQLMERNPYTGLIAFSVVALQTAIAYGLGKLGLGFWWLSLLVAYGIGAFANHANYVIIHDATHNLIFRRRSWNRLTAILADLPNLAPGAMGFWVYHLRHHSHQGDYEWDADLANYWEARLVGNKWYRKAIWLTLFPVFQLTRPPRLRAIKMWDRWFSVNLVVAVLYDIGVVYLCGWAGLLYLAFSFFFSVGLHPVGARWIQEHYTNDPDQETYSYYGPINRVCLNMGYHNEHHDLPSIPWNNLPKLRALAPEFYDCLKYHSSWSRLLFQFIFDKRYTLFSRIERMKRSGNSRVGGAAVNRQKAIAVEAEIAGV
;
A
#
# COMPACT_ATOMS: atom_id res chain seq x y z
N MET A 1 -28.05 -7.76 -3.48
CA MET A 1 -26.71 -7.14 -3.36
C MET A 1 -25.69 -8.26 -3.57
N ARG A 2 -24.50 -8.00 -4.10
CA ARG A 2 -23.51 -9.06 -4.20
C ARG A 2 -23.02 -9.44 -2.80
N GLU A 3 -22.91 -10.74 -2.53
CA GLU A 3 -22.53 -11.28 -1.20
C GLU A 3 -21.18 -12.01 -1.20
N PHE A 4 -20.51 -12.03 -2.36
CA PHE A 4 -19.23 -12.71 -2.61
C PHE A 4 -18.35 -11.86 -3.53
N PHE A 5 -17.04 -12.05 -3.48
CA PHE A 5 -16.12 -11.44 -4.44
C PHE A 5 -16.39 -11.91 -5.87
N PHE A 6 -15.86 -11.20 -6.86
CA PHE A 6 -15.77 -11.78 -8.20
C PHE A 6 -14.82 -12.99 -8.13
N GLN A 7 -15.24 -14.15 -8.62
CA GLN A 7 -14.39 -15.33 -8.60
C GLN A 7 -13.63 -15.48 -9.92
N SER A 8 -12.37 -15.91 -9.83
CA SER A 8 -11.59 -16.25 -11.02
C SER A 8 -10.72 -17.48 -10.79
N GLU A 9 -10.66 -18.34 -11.81
CA GLU A 9 -9.80 -19.53 -11.86
C GLU A 9 -8.45 -19.27 -12.52
N GLN A 10 -8.27 -18.08 -13.11
CA GLN A 10 -7.02 -17.68 -13.73
C GLN A 10 -6.00 -17.26 -12.65
N ASP A 11 -4.71 -17.35 -12.96
CA ASP A 11 -3.67 -16.74 -12.15
C ASP A 11 -3.72 -15.20 -12.27
N GLN A 12 -3.09 -14.49 -11.34
CA GLN A 12 -2.92 -13.03 -11.45
C GLN A 12 -2.14 -12.66 -12.73
N PRO A 13 -2.46 -11.51 -13.37
CA PRO A 13 -1.92 -11.17 -14.69
C PRO A 13 -0.45 -10.77 -14.65
N HIS A 14 0.04 -10.30 -13.49
CA HIS A 14 1.33 -9.63 -13.37
C HIS A 14 2.54 -10.49 -13.72
N PRO A 15 2.71 -11.72 -13.19
CA PRO A 15 3.89 -12.53 -13.51
C PRO A 15 3.99 -12.87 -15.00
N ALA A 16 2.85 -13.07 -15.68
CA ALA A 16 2.83 -13.33 -17.12
C ALA A 16 3.19 -12.08 -17.93
N ARG A 17 2.60 -10.93 -17.58
CA ARG A 17 2.88 -9.65 -18.24
C ARG A 17 4.33 -9.19 -18.02
N ALA A 18 4.86 -9.36 -16.81
CA ALA A 18 6.26 -9.09 -16.47
C ALA A 18 7.24 -9.84 -17.39
N ARG A 19 7.05 -11.16 -17.56
CA ARG A 19 7.88 -11.98 -18.46
C ARG A 19 7.78 -11.52 -19.92
N ALA A 20 6.57 -11.15 -20.36
CA ALA A 20 6.36 -10.66 -21.72
C ALA A 20 7.06 -9.30 -21.95
N ILE A 21 6.96 -8.38 -20.99
CA ILE A 21 7.63 -7.07 -21.03
C ILE A 21 9.16 -7.26 -21.08
N VAL A 22 9.74 -8.05 -20.17
CA VAL A 22 11.21 -8.24 -20.13
C VAL A 22 11.72 -8.94 -21.40
N LYS A 23 10.90 -9.77 -22.04
CA LYS A 23 11.24 -10.41 -23.31
C LYS A 23 11.18 -9.44 -24.49
N ALA A 24 10.16 -8.59 -24.54
CA ALA A 24 9.96 -7.62 -25.63
C ALA A 24 10.89 -6.40 -25.50
N HIS A 25 11.15 -5.96 -24.27
CA HIS A 25 11.93 -4.78 -23.92
C HIS A 25 12.99 -5.12 -22.87
N PRO A 26 14.06 -5.85 -23.23
CA PRO A 26 15.13 -6.19 -22.28
C PRO A 26 15.78 -4.96 -21.61
N GLU A 27 15.73 -3.79 -22.25
CA GLU A 27 16.22 -2.51 -21.74
C GLU A 27 15.52 -2.05 -20.44
N VAL A 28 14.31 -2.54 -20.12
CA VAL A 28 13.63 -2.20 -18.85
C VAL A 28 14.43 -2.62 -17.61
N ARG A 29 15.37 -3.57 -17.76
CA ARG A 29 16.29 -3.97 -16.70
C ARG A 29 17.17 -2.81 -16.22
N GLN A 30 17.47 -1.85 -17.10
CA GLN A 30 18.21 -0.63 -16.75
C GLN A 30 17.43 0.28 -15.78
N LEU A 31 16.11 0.09 -15.64
CA LEU A 31 15.28 0.84 -14.70
C LEU A 31 15.30 0.25 -13.28
N MET A 32 15.78 -1.00 -13.12
CA MET A 32 15.83 -1.75 -11.85
C MET A 32 16.99 -1.30 -10.97
N GLU A 33 17.02 0.00 -10.66
CA GLU A 33 18.08 0.63 -9.88
C GLU A 33 17.64 0.89 -8.44
N ARG A 34 18.62 1.11 -7.56
CA ARG A 34 18.34 1.59 -6.20
C ARG A 34 18.23 3.11 -6.23
N ASN A 35 17.27 3.67 -5.49
CA ASN A 35 17.12 5.11 -5.32
C ASN A 35 17.39 5.54 -3.86
N PRO A 36 18.64 5.87 -3.51
CA PRO A 36 19.00 6.29 -2.15
C PRO A 36 18.40 7.63 -1.75
N TYR A 37 18.00 8.49 -2.71
CA TYR A 37 17.33 9.76 -2.41
C TYR A 37 15.99 9.55 -1.70
N THR A 38 15.34 8.39 -1.88
CA THR A 38 14.15 8.02 -1.11
C THR A 38 14.41 8.01 0.40
N GLY A 39 15.62 7.64 0.85
CA GLY A 39 16.00 7.72 2.26
C GLY A 39 16.11 9.16 2.78
N LEU A 40 16.58 10.09 1.94
CA LEU A 40 16.60 11.52 2.27
C LEU A 40 15.17 12.08 2.37
N ILE A 41 14.30 11.72 1.41
CA ILE A 41 12.88 12.10 1.45
C ILE A 41 12.22 11.59 2.74
N ALA A 42 12.51 10.34 3.15
CA ALA A 42 11.98 9.77 4.39
C ALA A 42 12.33 10.63 5.61
N PHE A 43 13.61 10.99 5.75
CA PHE A 43 14.06 11.84 6.83
C PHE A 43 13.39 13.23 6.78
N SER A 44 13.32 13.85 5.59
CA SER A 44 12.70 15.16 5.41
C SER A 44 11.21 15.17 5.76
N VAL A 45 10.46 14.13 5.39
CA VAL A 45 9.02 14.02 5.69
C VAL A 45 8.79 13.81 7.19
N VAL A 46 9.60 12.97 7.86
CA VAL A 46 9.51 12.77 9.31
C VAL A 46 9.87 14.05 10.07
N ALA A 47 10.91 14.76 9.64
CA ALA A 47 11.29 16.04 10.23
C ALA A 47 10.18 17.08 10.07
N LEU A 48 9.58 17.18 8.88
CA LEU A 48 8.45 18.08 8.60
C LEU A 48 7.25 17.77 9.50
N GLN A 49 6.82 16.50 9.54
CA GLN A 49 5.71 16.05 10.38
C GLN A 49 5.95 16.35 11.85
N THR A 50 7.15 16.06 12.36
CA THR A 50 7.53 16.32 13.75
C THR A 50 7.56 17.82 14.05
N ALA A 51 8.05 18.65 13.13
CA ALA A 51 8.07 20.11 13.30
C ALA A 51 6.66 20.71 13.34
N ILE A 52 5.75 20.23 12.48
CA ILE A 52 4.34 20.65 12.49
C ILE A 52 3.67 20.21 13.79
N ALA A 53 3.89 18.95 14.21
CA ALA A 53 3.38 18.43 15.48
C ALA A 53 3.85 19.27 16.67
N TYR A 54 5.13 19.67 16.69
CA TYR A 54 5.69 20.56 17.70
C TYR A 54 5.02 21.94 17.68
N GLY A 55 4.87 22.56 16.51
CA GLY A 55 4.24 23.87 16.36
C GLY A 55 2.78 23.89 16.83
N LEU A 56 1.96 22.93 16.38
CA LEU A 56 0.58 22.77 16.84
C LEU A 56 0.50 22.41 18.32
N GLY A 57 1.49 21.64 18.78
CA GLY A 57 1.71 21.33 20.18
C GLY A 57 1.85 22.56 21.07
N LYS A 58 2.66 23.53 20.64
CA LYS A 58 2.85 24.81 21.34
C LYS A 58 1.62 25.70 21.36
N LEU A 59 0.76 25.62 20.34
CA LEU A 59 -0.54 26.29 20.37
C LEU A 59 -1.49 25.68 21.42
N GLY A 60 -1.33 24.39 21.71
CA GLY A 60 -2.10 23.67 22.71
C GLY A 60 -3.45 23.15 22.19
N LEU A 61 -4.15 22.39 23.05
CA LEU A 61 -5.38 21.67 22.67
C LEU A 61 -6.56 22.58 22.28
N GLY A 62 -6.55 23.86 22.66
CA GLY A 62 -7.57 24.82 22.22
C GLY A 62 -7.62 24.99 20.69
N PHE A 63 -6.54 24.66 19.99
CA PHE A 63 -6.42 24.73 18.52
C PHE A 63 -6.50 23.34 17.86
N TRP A 64 -7.17 22.37 18.48
CA TRP A 64 -7.32 21.02 17.91
C TRP A 64 -7.92 21.03 16.49
N TRP A 65 -8.83 21.96 16.17
CA TRP A 65 -9.44 22.09 14.84
C TRP A 65 -8.41 22.47 13.77
N LEU A 66 -7.38 23.25 14.14
CA LEU A 66 -6.28 23.57 13.24
C LEU A 66 -5.46 22.32 12.91
N SER A 67 -5.30 21.41 13.88
CA SER A 67 -4.66 20.12 13.64
C SER A 67 -5.40 19.30 12.58
N LEU A 68 -6.74 19.34 12.56
CA LEU A 68 -7.55 18.68 11.54
C LEU A 68 -7.34 19.29 10.15
N LEU A 69 -7.33 20.63 10.03
CA LEU A 69 -7.14 21.32 8.74
C LEU A 69 -5.73 21.08 8.19
N VAL A 70 -4.70 21.20 9.03
CA VAL A 70 -3.30 20.98 8.64
C VAL A 70 -3.05 19.51 8.32
N ALA A 71 -3.66 18.58 9.07
CA ALA A 71 -3.61 17.16 8.76
C ALA A 71 -4.24 16.86 7.40
N TYR A 72 -5.40 17.43 7.06
CA TYR A 72 -6.03 17.20 5.76
C TYR A 72 -5.21 17.81 4.60
N GLY A 73 -4.76 19.06 4.74
CA GLY A 73 -4.09 19.80 3.66
C GLY A 73 -2.63 19.40 3.42
N ILE A 74 -1.90 19.02 4.47
CA ILE A 74 -0.45 18.74 4.41
C ILE A 74 -0.16 17.34 4.94
N GLY A 75 -0.68 17.04 6.14
CA GLY A 75 -0.32 15.83 6.87
C GLY A 75 -0.67 14.53 6.14
N ALA A 76 -1.83 14.49 5.48
CA ALA A 76 -2.31 13.33 4.74
C ALA A 76 -1.38 13.00 3.56
N PHE A 77 -0.92 14.00 2.82
CA PHE A 77 0.02 13.82 1.72
C PHE A 77 1.39 13.36 2.21
N ALA A 78 1.89 13.96 3.29
CA ALA A 78 3.18 13.59 3.88
C ALA A 78 3.16 12.16 4.47
N ASN A 79 2.14 11.77 5.23
CA ASN A 79 2.02 10.39 5.71
C ASN A 79 1.80 9.40 4.56
N HIS A 80 1.07 9.79 3.51
CA HIS A 80 0.92 8.95 2.33
C HIS A 80 2.27 8.72 1.63
N ALA A 81 3.10 9.76 1.51
CA ALA A 81 4.46 9.62 0.99
C ALA A 81 5.29 8.67 1.87
N ASN A 82 5.15 8.72 3.20
CA ASN A 82 5.79 7.75 4.09
C ASN A 82 5.35 6.31 3.80
N TYR A 83 4.07 6.04 3.51
CA TYR A 83 3.62 4.71 3.10
C TYR A 83 4.28 4.24 1.79
N VAL A 84 4.50 5.15 0.84
CA VAL A 84 5.24 4.84 -0.40
C VAL A 84 6.71 4.52 -0.11
N ILE A 85 7.32 5.22 0.83
CA ILE A 85 8.71 4.97 1.24
C ILE A 85 8.83 3.61 1.94
N ILE A 86 7.91 3.28 2.84
CA ILE A 86 7.81 1.96 3.49
C ILE A 86 7.66 0.87 2.43
N HIS A 87 6.85 1.13 1.40
CA HIS A 87 6.65 0.25 0.28
C HIS A 87 7.92 0.00 -0.53
N ASP A 88 8.60 1.04 -1.01
CA ASP A 88 9.86 0.88 -1.76
C ASP A 88 10.96 0.24 -0.91
N ALA A 89 11.01 0.56 0.39
CA ALA A 89 11.90 -0.10 1.33
C ALA A 89 11.61 -1.60 1.42
N THR A 90 10.34 -2.03 1.40
CA THR A 90 9.92 -3.44 1.46
C THR A 90 10.49 -4.26 0.30
N HIS A 91 10.50 -3.66 -0.89
CA HIS A 91 11.12 -4.21 -2.11
C HIS A 91 12.65 -4.01 -2.16
N ASN A 92 13.23 -3.43 -1.10
CA ASN A 92 14.64 -3.08 -0.96
C ASN A 92 15.13 -2.06 -1.99
N LEU A 93 14.29 -1.19 -2.51
CA LEU A 93 14.63 -0.31 -3.64
C LEU A 93 15.46 0.90 -3.22
N ILE A 94 15.71 1.15 -1.93
CA ILE A 94 16.41 2.36 -1.46
C ILE A 94 17.93 2.14 -1.38
N PHE A 95 18.36 1.09 -0.68
CA PHE A 95 19.78 0.81 -0.41
C PHE A 95 20.14 -0.62 -0.71
N ARG A 96 21.39 -0.94 -1.11
CA ARG A 96 21.84 -2.32 -1.35
C ARG A 96 21.67 -3.24 -0.13
N ARG A 97 21.92 -2.72 1.08
CA ARG A 97 21.81 -3.47 2.34
C ARG A 97 20.36 -3.56 2.81
N ARG A 98 19.82 -4.78 2.94
CA ARG A 98 18.45 -5.03 3.41
C ARG A 98 18.12 -4.42 4.77
N SER A 99 19.07 -4.44 5.71
CA SER A 99 18.87 -3.83 7.04
C SER A 99 18.67 -2.31 6.98
N TRP A 100 19.31 -1.62 6.03
CA TRP A 100 19.17 -0.18 5.86
C TRP A 100 17.78 0.19 5.35
N ASN A 101 17.22 -0.61 4.42
CA ASN A 101 15.83 -0.44 3.99
C ASN A 101 14.84 -0.65 5.15
N ARG A 102 15.06 -1.68 5.99
CA ARG A 102 14.23 -1.89 7.19
C ARG A 102 14.28 -0.70 8.15
N LEU A 103 15.46 -0.13 8.37
CA LEU A 103 15.60 1.08 9.20
C LEU A 103 14.89 2.28 8.57
N THR A 104 14.99 2.47 7.25
CA THR A 104 14.25 3.54 6.54
C THR A 104 12.75 3.35 6.61
N ALA A 105 12.25 2.11 6.50
CA ALA A 105 10.83 1.81 6.67
C ALA A 105 10.37 2.16 8.09
N ILE A 106 11.12 1.77 9.12
CA ILE A 106 10.81 2.11 10.52
C ILE A 106 10.84 3.63 10.75
N LEU A 107 11.82 4.34 10.15
CA LEU A 107 11.89 5.80 10.22
C LEU A 107 10.64 6.45 9.61
N ALA A 108 10.25 6.03 8.40
CA ALA A 108 9.06 6.55 7.74
C ALA A 108 7.76 6.20 8.47
N ASP A 109 7.75 5.17 9.30
CA ASP A 109 6.59 4.73 10.08
C ASP A 109 6.30 5.63 11.30
N LEU A 110 7.29 6.37 11.80
CA LEU A 110 7.15 7.10 13.07
C LEU A 110 5.95 8.07 13.08
N PRO A 111 5.73 8.90 12.04
CA PRO A 111 4.58 9.81 12.01
C PRO A 111 3.21 9.12 11.88
N ASN A 112 3.16 7.79 11.72
CA ASN A 112 1.91 7.03 11.64
C ASN A 112 1.34 6.61 13.01
N LEU A 113 2.09 6.79 14.11
CA LEU A 113 1.68 6.45 15.49
C LEU A 113 1.32 4.97 15.73
N ALA A 114 1.71 4.10 14.80
CA ALA A 114 1.47 2.67 14.88
C ALA A 114 2.64 1.93 14.24
N PRO A 115 3.03 0.76 14.76
CA PRO A 115 4.13 -0.04 14.20
C PRO A 115 3.67 -0.81 12.96
N GLY A 116 3.39 -0.09 11.89
CA GLY A 116 2.85 -0.59 10.64
C GLY A 116 3.91 -1.13 9.68
N ALA A 117 5.14 -0.59 9.69
CA ALA A 117 6.11 -0.83 8.62
C ALA A 117 6.52 -2.29 8.47
N MET A 118 6.86 -2.99 9.56
CA MET A 118 7.25 -4.40 9.47
C MET A 118 6.05 -5.32 9.20
N GLY A 119 4.85 -4.93 9.64
CA GLY A 119 3.65 -5.67 9.29
C GLY A 119 3.31 -5.53 7.80
N PHE A 120 3.36 -4.30 7.29
CA PHE A 120 3.24 -4.00 5.87
C PHE A 120 4.28 -4.78 5.07
N TRP A 121 5.55 -4.79 5.50
CA TRP A 121 6.63 -5.51 4.83
C TRP A 121 6.26 -6.97 4.55
N VAL A 122 5.73 -7.65 5.55
CA VAL A 122 5.39 -9.07 5.44
C VAL A 122 4.15 -9.27 4.57
N TYR A 123 3.10 -8.50 4.77
CA TYR A 123 1.83 -8.69 4.04
C TYR A 123 1.89 -8.24 2.60
N HIS A 124 2.57 -7.13 2.31
CA HIS A 124 2.65 -6.59 0.97
C HIS A 124 3.42 -7.53 0.02
N LEU A 125 4.51 -8.17 0.47
CA LEU A 125 5.20 -9.20 -0.32
C LEU A 125 4.31 -10.43 -0.58
N ARG A 126 3.41 -10.75 0.36
CA ARG A 126 2.43 -11.83 0.17
C ARG A 126 1.36 -11.47 -0.83
N HIS A 127 0.88 -10.23 -0.78
CA HIS A 127 -0.05 -9.68 -1.75
C HIS A 127 0.50 -9.77 -3.18
N HIS A 128 1.73 -9.34 -3.47
CA HIS A 128 2.32 -9.50 -4.81
C HIS A 128 2.42 -10.95 -5.30
N SER A 129 2.60 -11.92 -4.39
CA SER A 129 2.77 -13.32 -4.76
C SER A 129 1.45 -14.11 -4.78
N HIS A 130 0.42 -13.65 -4.07
CA HIS A 130 -0.84 -14.36 -3.84
C HIS A 130 -2.04 -13.41 -3.98
N GLN A 131 -1.97 -12.43 -4.88
CA GLN A 131 -3.02 -11.43 -5.10
C GLN A 131 -4.38 -12.10 -5.30
N GLY A 132 -5.37 -11.68 -4.52
CA GLY A 132 -6.73 -12.21 -4.58
C GLY A 132 -6.91 -13.57 -3.91
N ASP A 133 -5.90 -14.18 -3.28
CA ASP A 133 -6.09 -15.40 -2.47
C ASP A 133 -6.63 -15.04 -1.08
N TYR A 134 -7.83 -15.51 -0.76
CA TYR A 134 -8.51 -15.20 0.50
C TYR A 134 -7.75 -15.66 1.77
N GLU A 135 -6.84 -16.63 1.72
CA GLU A 135 -6.11 -17.07 2.91
C GLU A 135 -4.70 -16.44 3.02
N TRP A 136 -4.25 -15.73 1.99
CA TRP A 136 -2.87 -15.25 1.88
C TRP A 136 -2.77 -13.75 1.61
N ASP A 137 -3.81 -13.14 1.04
CA ASP A 137 -3.87 -11.73 0.71
C ASP A 137 -4.62 -10.92 1.79
N ALA A 138 -3.85 -10.12 2.54
CA ALA A 138 -4.37 -9.21 3.55
C ALA A 138 -5.18 -8.05 2.96
N ASP A 139 -5.04 -7.78 1.65
CA ASP A 139 -5.71 -6.67 0.98
C ASP A 139 -7.19 -6.98 0.69
N LEU A 140 -7.58 -8.26 0.68
CA LEU A 140 -9.00 -8.65 0.64
C LEU A 140 -9.69 -8.43 1.99
N ALA A 141 -10.87 -7.81 1.94
CA ALA A 141 -11.73 -7.64 3.11
C ALA A 141 -12.19 -8.99 3.69
N ASN A 142 -12.47 -9.03 4.98
CA ASN A 142 -13.18 -10.17 5.55
C ASN A 142 -14.61 -10.25 4.98
N TYR A 143 -15.21 -11.44 4.85
CA TYR A 143 -16.60 -11.55 4.36
C TYR A 143 -17.59 -10.80 5.25
N TRP A 144 -17.40 -10.86 6.57
CA TRP A 144 -18.25 -10.15 7.53
C TRP A 144 -18.08 -8.62 7.41
N GLU A 145 -16.83 -8.15 7.19
CA GLU A 145 -16.51 -6.73 6.98
C GLU A 145 -17.22 -6.23 5.71
N ALA A 146 -17.13 -7.00 4.63
CA ALA A 146 -17.77 -6.68 3.36
C ALA A 146 -19.30 -6.64 3.43
N ARG A 147 -19.92 -7.58 4.16
CA ARG A 147 -21.37 -7.59 4.42
C ARG A 147 -21.80 -6.42 5.30
N LEU A 148 -21.01 -6.08 6.32
CA LEU A 148 -21.29 -4.97 7.23
C LEU A 148 -21.39 -3.65 6.45
N VAL A 149 -20.40 -3.37 5.60
CA VAL A 149 -20.33 -2.14 4.81
C VAL A 149 -21.41 -2.10 3.73
N GLY A 150 -21.56 -3.18 2.96
CA GLY A 150 -22.54 -3.25 1.87
C GLY A 150 -22.31 -2.17 0.81
N ASN A 151 -23.39 -1.54 0.33
CA ASN A 151 -23.35 -0.52 -0.73
C ASN A 151 -23.85 0.87 -0.31
N LYS A 152 -24.12 1.10 0.99
CA LYS A 152 -24.64 2.38 1.47
C LYS A 152 -23.50 3.39 1.59
N TRP A 153 -23.70 4.60 1.08
CA TRP A 153 -22.65 5.62 1.03
C TRP A 153 -22.06 5.95 2.41
N TYR A 154 -22.89 6.11 3.43
CA TYR A 154 -22.43 6.46 4.78
C TYR A 154 -21.66 5.32 5.45
N ARG A 155 -22.01 4.05 5.15
CA ARG A 155 -21.25 2.90 5.65
C ARG A 155 -19.88 2.80 4.98
N LYS A 156 -19.80 3.06 3.67
CA LYS A 156 -18.54 3.12 2.93
C LYS A 156 -17.66 4.27 3.41
N ALA A 157 -18.24 5.44 3.68
CA ALA A 157 -17.52 6.58 4.25
C ALA A 157 -16.99 6.29 5.66
N ILE A 158 -17.82 5.74 6.56
CA ILE A 158 -17.38 5.35 7.92
C ILE A 158 -16.29 4.28 7.86
N TRP A 159 -16.47 3.26 7.01
CA TRP A 159 -15.47 2.23 6.81
C TRP A 159 -14.14 2.81 6.34
N LEU A 160 -14.17 3.72 5.35
CA LEU A 160 -12.96 4.31 4.82
C LEU A 160 -12.28 5.24 5.83
N THR A 161 -13.05 6.01 6.61
CA THR A 161 -12.52 6.78 7.74
C THR A 161 -11.83 5.87 8.75
N LEU A 162 -12.43 4.72 9.07
CA LEU A 162 -11.89 3.74 10.04
C LEU A 162 -11.04 2.64 9.39
N PHE A 163 -10.60 2.84 8.15
CA PHE A 163 -9.89 1.81 7.39
C PHE A 163 -8.67 1.24 8.12
N PRO A 164 -7.82 2.06 8.78
CA PRO A 164 -6.76 1.54 9.66
C PRO A 164 -7.20 0.47 10.66
N VAL A 165 -8.36 0.67 11.28
CA VAL A 165 -8.91 -0.24 12.30
C VAL A 165 -9.37 -1.54 11.65
N PHE A 166 -10.06 -1.46 10.50
CA PHE A 166 -10.48 -2.65 9.76
C PHE A 166 -9.30 -3.48 9.27
N GLN A 167 -8.20 -2.84 8.85
CA GLN A 167 -6.98 -3.53 8.43
C GLN A 167 -6.40 -4.42 9.54
N LEU A 168 -6.51 -4.03 10.81
CA LEU A 168 -6.05 -4.86 11.95
C LEU A 168 -6.85 -6.17 12.09
N THR A 169 -8.06 -6.24 11.55
CA THR A 169 -8.93 -7.42 11.65
C THR A 169 -8.66 -8.49 10.58
N ARG A 170 -7.87 -8.19 9.55
CA ARG A 170 -7.58 -9.10 8.43
C ARG A 170 -6.43 -10.07 8.68
N PRO A 171 -5.32 -9.67 9.34
CA PRO A 171 -4.22 -10.54 9.74
C PRO A 171 -4.57 -11.90 10.35
N PRO A 172 -5.52 -12.03 11.30
CA PRO A 172 -5.77 -13.31 11.97
C PRO A 172 -6.23 -14.43 11.03
N ARG A 173 -6.77 -14.09 9.86
CA ARG A 173 -7.18 -15.05 8.82
C ARG A 173 -6.00 -15.67 8.09
N LEU A 174 -4.84 -15.01 8.08
CA LEU A 174 -3.70 -15.36 7.22
C LEU A 174 -2.81 -16.42 7.91
N ARG A 175 -3.19 -17.69 7.76
CA ARG A 175 -2.70 -18.82 8.58
C ARG A 175 -1.19 -19.13 8.46
N ALA A 176 -0.46 -18.51 7.54
CA ALA A 176 0.91 -18.90 7.20
C ALA A 176 1.95 -17.80 7.40
N ILE A 177 1.60 -16.75 8.16
CA ILE A 177 2.43 -15.56 8.30
C ILE A 177 2.87 -15.39 9.75
N LYS A 178 4.17 -15.60 10.02
CA LYS A 178 4.77 -15.25 11.30
C LYS A 178 5.09 -13.75 11.32
N MET A 179 4.22 -12.97 11.96
CA MET A 179 4.36 -11.52 12.08
C MET A 179 5.42 -11.09 13.09
N TRP A 180 5.58 -11.85 14.17
CA TRP A 180 6.44 -11.45 15.27
C TRP A 180 7.87 -11.93 15.06
N ASP A 181 8.75 -10.99 14.69
CA ASP A 181 10.19 -11.18 14.60
C ASP A 181 10.97 -10.07 15.34
N ARG A 182 12.30 -10.13 15.27
CA ARG A 182 13.18 -9.11 15.86
C ARG A 182 12.90 -7.72 15.29
N TRP A 183 12.62 -7.60 13.99
CA TRP A 183 12.40 -6.31 13.36
C TRP A 183 11.05 -5.71 13.72
N PHE A 184 10.00 -6.53 13.81
CA PHE A 184 8.72 -6.12 14.36
C PHE A 184 8.89 -5.56 15.78
N SER A 185 9.67 -6.24 16.63
CA SER A 185 9.95 -5.78 17.99
C SER A 185 10.69 -4.44 18.00
N VAL A 186 11.66 -4.23 17.09
CA VAL A 186 12.34 -2.93 16.93
C VAL A 186 11.38 -1.85 16.46
N ASN A 187 10.54 -2.12 15.46
CA ASN A 187 9.54 -1.18 14.95
C ASN A 187 8.57 -0.75 16.06
N LEU A 188 8.07 -1.70 16.84
CA LEU A 188 7.20 -1.45 17.99
C LEU A 188 7.86 -0.55 19.03
N VAL A 189 9.07 -0.90 19.48
CA VAL A 189 9.78 -0.12 20.49
C VAL A 189 10.07 1.30 20.01
N VAL A 190 10.56 1.46 18.77
CA VAL A 190 10.91 2.78 18.24
C VAL A 190 9.66 3.64 18.02
N ALA A 191 8.55 3.08 17.52
CA ALA A 191 7.29 3.80 17.38
C ALA A 191 6.75 4.27 18.73
N VAL A 192 6.71 3.38 19.74
CA VAL A 192 6.26 3.74 21.10
C VAL A 192 7.13 4.83 21.72
N LEU A 193 8.46 4.75 21.57
CA LEU A 193 9.37 5.78 22.08
C LEU A 193 9.18 7.12 21.36
N TYR A 194 8.95 7.10 20.04
CA TYR A 194 8.62 8.29 19.27
C TYR A 194 7.31 8.92 19.75
N ASP A 195 6.25 8.13 19.92
CA ASP A 195 4.95 8.62 20.40
C ASP A 195 5.03 9.24 21.79
N ILE A 196 5.77 8.59 22.71
CA ILE A 196 6.07 9.15 24.05
C ILE A 196 6.83 10.47 23.91
N GLY A 197 7.84 10.53 23.04
CA GLY A 197 8.61 11.75 22.77
C GLY A 197 7.74 12.88 22.21
N VAL A 198 6.81 12.57 21.30
CA VAL A 198 5.83 13.53 20.77
C VAL A 198 4.94 14.05 21.88
N VAL A 199 4.37 13.19 22.74
CA VAL A 199 3.53 13.65 23.85
C VAL A 199 4.33 14.51 24.83
N TYR A 200 5.56 14.13 25.15
CA TYR A 200 6.41 14.87 26.08
C TYR A 200 6.84 16.25 25.54
N LEU A 201 7.24 16.32 24.27
CA LEU A 201 7.81 17.54 23.66
C LEU A 201 6.77 18.44 22.99
N CYS A 202 5.74 17.83 22.38
CA CYS A 202 4.71 18.49 21.60
C CYS A 202 3.35 18.50 22.31
N GLY A 203 3.14 17.67 23.33
CA GLY A 203 1.83 17.53 23.97
C GLY A 203 0.79 16.84 23.09
N TRP A 204 -0.41 16.69 23.65
CA TRP A 204 -1.52 15.96 23.02
C TRP A 204 -2.01 16.59 21.70
N ALA A 205 -1.88 17.91 21.53
CA ALA A 205 -2.26 18.57 20.28
C ALA A 205 -1.38 18.12 19.10
N GLY A 206 -0.06 18.00 19.32
CA GLY A 206 0.86 17.46 18.31
C GLY A 206 0.57 16.00 17.97
N LEU A 207 0.23 15.18 18.98
CA LEU A 207 -0.18 13.80 18.76
C LEU A 207 -1.49 13.71 17.95
N LEU A 208 -2.49 14.55 18.25
CA LEU A 208 -3.75 14.59 17.50
C LEU A 208 -3.54 14.95 16.02
N TYR A 209 -2.63 15.87 15.73
CA TYR A 209 -2.25 16.17 14.34
C TYR A 209 -1.71 14.95 13.60
N LEU A 210 -0.76 14.22 14.20
CA LEU A 210 -0.21 13.01 13.60
C LEU A 210 -1.28 11.92 13.44
N ALA A 211 -2.17 11.79 14.41
CA ALA A 211 -3.30 10.85 14.34
C ALA A 211 -4.24 11.19 13.17
N PHE A 212 -4.66 12.45 13.04
CA PHE A 212 -5.48 12.87 11.90
C PHE A 212 -4.75 12.68 10.57
N SER A 213 -3.45 12.99 10.51
CA SER A 213 -2.63 12.83 9.32
C SER A 213 -2.57 11.36 8.86
N PHE A 214 -2.36 10.44 9.82
CA PHE A 214 -2.41 9.01 9.56
C PHE A 214 -3.77 8.59 9.02
N PHE A 215 -4.86 8.89 9.72
CA PHE A 215 -6.21 8.47 9.33
C PHE A 215 -6.62 9.03 7.96
N PHE A 216 -6.27 10.27 7.62
CA PHE A 216 -6.53 10.81 6.28
C PHE A 216 -5.63 10.19 5.22
N SER A 217 -4.35 9.90 5.50
CA SER A 217 -3.42 9.39 4.49
C SER A 217 -3.81 8.05 3.86
N VAL A 218 -4.55 7.23 4.62
CA VAL A 218 -5.04 5.91 4.18
C VAL A 218 -6.56 5.79 4.16
N GLY A 219 -7.29 6.76 4.72
CA GLY A 219 -8.73 6.71 4.87
C GLY A 219 -9.47 7.68 3.96
N LEU A 220 -10.43 8.42 4.54
CA LEU A 220 -11.35 9.29 3.80
C LEU A 220 -10.67 10.59 3.33
N HIS A 221 -9.88 10.48 2.27
CA HIS A 221 -9.12 11.57 1.63
C HIS A 221 -8.79 11.18 0.18
N PRO A 222 -8.56 12.12 -0.76
CA PRO A 222 -8.11 11.78 -2.11
C PRO A 222 -6.92 10.81 -2.15
N VAL A 223 -5.87 11.03 -1.34
CA VAL A 223 -4.73 10.10 -1.30
C VAL A 223 -5.07 8.72 -0.73
N GLY A 224 -6.08 8.62 0.14
CA GLY A 224 -6.59 7.34 0.63
C GLY A 224 -7.35 6.55 -0.43
N ALA A 225 -7.81 7.21 -1.51
CA ALA A 225 -8.41 6.53 -2.65
C ALA A 225 -7.43 5.65 -3.44
N ARG A 226 -6.13 5.72 -3.15
CA ARG A 226 -5.14 4.74 -3.62
C ARG A 226 -5.57 3.30 -3.30
N TRP A 227 -5.97 3.01 -2.07
CA TRP A 227 -6.43 1.66 -1.68
C TRP A 227 -7.66 1.18 -2.45
N ILE A 228 -8.42 2.14 -2.99
CA ILE A 228 -9.53 1.86 -3.89
C ILE A 228 -8.99 1.55 -5.29
N GLN A 229 -8.16 2.46 -5.81
CA GLN A 229 -7.58 2.39 -7.16
C GLN A 229 -6.88 1.06 -7.41
N GLU A 230 -6.10 0.57 -6.44
CA GLU A 230 -5.20 -0.56 -6.66
C GLU A 230 -5.94 -1.80 -7.18
N HIS A 231 -6.96 -2.27 -6.46
CA HIS A 231 -7.62 -3.57 -6.75
C HIS A 231 -9.15 -3.56 -6.72
N TYR A 232 -9.81 -2.43 -6.44
CA TYR A 232 -11.27 -2.40 -6.56
C TYR A 232 -11.70 -2.29 -8.02
N THR A 233 -12.54 -3.24 -8.44
CA THR A 233 -13.03 -3.34 -9.80
C THR A 233 -14.51 -3.65 -9.84
N ASN A 234 -15.22 -3.09 -10.82
CA ASN A 234 -16.54 -3.58 -11.23
C ASN A 234 -16.48 -4.29 -12.60
N ASP A 235 -15.26 -4.48 -13.11
CA ASP A 235 -14.94 -5.13 -14.38
C ASP A 235 -14.11 -6.38 -14.09
N PRO A 236 -14.70 -7.58 -14.15
CA PRO A 236 -14.00 -8.80 -13.77
C PRO A 236 -12.80 -9.14 -14.65
N ASP A 237 -12.66 -8.51 -15.82
CA ASP A 237 -11.56 -8.76 -16.75
C ASP A 237 -10.28 -7.99 -16.37
N GLN A 238 -10.39 -6.95 -15.52
CA GLN A 238 -9.24 -6.19 -15.04
C GLN A 238 -9.32 -5.95 -13.53
N GLU A 239 -8.34 -6.52 -12.81
CA GLU A 239 -8.31 -6.52 -11.34
C GLU A 239 -7.30 -5.55 -10.73
N THR A 240 -6.60 -4.79 -11.56
CA THR A 240 -5.57 -3.86 -11.11
C THR A 240 -5.60 -2.61 -11.97
N TYR A 241 -5.61 -1.44 -11.34
CA TYR A 241 -5.65 -0.16 -12.05
C TYR A 241 -4.50 0.71 -11.63
N SER A 242 -3.97 1.44 -12.59
CA SER A 242 -3.06 2.55 -12.34
C SER A 242 -3.84 3.87 -12.26
N TYR A 243 -3.19 4.88 -11.71
CA TYR A 243 -3.61 6.27 -11.64
C TYR A 243 -2.57 7.16 -12.31
N TYR A 244 -2.99 7.95 -13.30
CA TYR A 244 -2.13 8.90 -14.03
C TYR A 244 -2.61 10.35 -13.88
N GLY A 245 -2.88 10.76 -12.65
CA GLY A 245 -3.25 12.13 -12.34
C GLY A 245 -2.17 12.92 -11.61
N PRO A 246 -2.42 14.22 -11.35
CA PRO A 246 -1.41 15.15 -10.85
C PRO A 246 -0.93 14.85 -9.42
N ILE A 247 -1.71 14.13 -8.61
CA ILE A 247 -1.36 13.82 -7.21
C ILE A 247 -0.12 12.90 -7.15
N ASN A 248 0.20 12.14 -8.20
CA ASN A 248 1.42 11.33 -8.28
C ASN A 248 2.70 12.13 -7.98
N ARG A 249 2.73 13.42 -8.34
CA ARG A 249 3.92 14.27 -8.14
C ARG A 249 4.29 14.42 -6.66
N VAL A 250 3.30 14.38 -5.77
CA VAL A 250 3.48 14.50 -4.32
C VAL A 250 3.33 13.16 -3.59
N CYS A 251 2.94 12.11 -4.31
CA CYS A 251 2.80 10.75 -3.81
C CYS A 251 3.81 9.79 -4.45
N LEU A 252 4.98 10.32 -4.85
CA LEU A 252 6.10 9.55 -5.35
C LEU A 252 5.69 8.57 -6.46
N ASN A 253 4.89 8.99 -7.45
CA ASN A 253 4.43 8.16 -8.58
C ASN A 253 3.82 6.78 -8.23
N MET A 254 3.33 6.59 -7.00
CA MET A 254 2.75 5.32 -6.58
C MET A 254 1.48 4.93 -7.35
N GLY A 255 0.83 5.89 -8.03
CA GLY A 255 -0.29 5.59 -8.91
C GLY A 255 0.06 4.68 -10.08
N TYR A 256 1.34 4.52 -10.45
CA TYR A 256 1.77 3.58 -11.50
C TYR A 256 1.76 2.12 -10.96
N HIS A 257 0.56 1.64 -10.60
CA HIS A 257 0.38 0.43 -9.81
C HIS A 257 0.46 -0.85 -10.62
N ASN A 258 -0.09 -0.90 -11.83
CA ASN A 258 0.13 -2.03 -12.75
C ASN A 258 1.62 -2.19 -13.05
N GLU A 259 2.28 -1.07 -13.38
CA GLU A 259 3.72 -1.01 -13.63
C GLU A 259 4.51 -1.56 -12.45
N HIS A 260 4.15 -1.15 -11.24
CA HIS A 260 4.77 -1.65 -10.02
C HIS A 260 4.53 -3.15 -9.81
N HIS A 261 3.29 -3.63 -9.96
CA HIS A 261 2.97 -5.04 -9.79
C HIS A 261 3.66 -5.94 -10.83
N ASP A 262 3.84 -5.45 -12.05
CA ASP A 262 4.53 -6.19 -13.10
C ASP A 262 6.04 -6.26 -12.83
N LEU A 263 6.67 -5.15 -12.44
CA LEU A 263 8.10 -5.09 -12.17
C LEU A 263 8.38 -4.40 -10.81
N PRO A 264 8.16 -5.09 -9.68
CA PRO A 264 8.31 -4.51 -8.35
C PRO A 264 9.76 -4.18 -7.97
N SER A 265 10.72 -4.59 -8.81
CA SER A 265 12.14 -4.23 -8.71
C SER A 265 12.46 -2.83 -9.24
N ILE A 266 11.49 -2.11 -9.84
CA ILE A 266 11.67 -0.76 -10.37
C ILE A 266 11.18 0.26 -9.33
N PRO A 267 12.04 1.21 -8.89
CA PRO A 267 11.66 2.21 -7.90
C PRO A 267 10.66 3.21 -8.46
N TRP A 268 9.94 3.84 -7.54
CA TRP A 268 8.85 4.77 -7.83
C TRP A 268 9.19 5.86 -8.86
N ASN A 269 10.43 6.36 -8.87
CA ASN A 269 10.89 7.42 -9.77
C ASN A 269 11.08 6.95 -11.22
N ASN A 270 11.20 5.64 -11.46
CA ASN A 270 11.38 5.05 -12.77
C ASN A 270 10.10 4.40 -13.33
N LEU A 271 9.03 4.22 -12.55
CA LEU A 271 7.76 3.68 -13.03
C LEU A 271 7.16 4.43 -14.23
N PRO A 272 7.21 5.78 -14.31
CA PRO A 272 6.76 6.49 -15.51
C PRO A 272 7.56 6.14 -16.77
N LYS A 273 8.86 5.87 -16.62
CA LYS A 273 9.73 5.45 -17.73
C LYS A 273 9.37 4.04 -18.20
N LEU A 274 9.04 3.14 -17.26
CA LEU A 274 8.59 1.79 -17.60
C LEU A 274 7.32 1.84 -18.47
N ARG A 275 6.32 2.65 -18.07
CA ARG A 275 5.11 2.83 -18.87
C ARG A 275 5.43 3.31 -20.29
N ALA A 276 6.32 4.29 -20.41
CA ALA A 276 6.70 4.87 -21.69
C ALA A 276 7.49 3.92 -22.59
N LEU A 277 8.26 2.98 -22.03
CA LEU A 277 9.05 2.01 -22.79
C LEU A 277 8.23 0.83 -23.33
N ALA A 278 7.13 0.49 -22.65
CA ALA A 278 6.30 -0.68 -22.99
C ALA A 278 4.81 -0.30 -23.18
N PRO A 279 4.48 0.69 -24.03
CA PRO A 279 3.11 1.23 -24.15
C PRO A 279 2.09 0.18 -24.59
N GLU A 280 2.47 -0.80 -25.41
CA GLU A 280 1.58 -1.88 -25.87
C GLU A 280 1.04 -2.75 -24.71
N PHE A 281 1.75 -2.79 -23.58
CA PHE A 281 1.33 -3.52 -22.39
C PHE A 281 0.45 -2.69 -21.44
N TYR A 282 0.50 -1.35 -21.53
CA TYR A 282 -0.13 -0.45 -20.56
C TYR A 282 -1.22 0.45 -21.14
N ASP A 283 -1.16 0.83 -22.41
CA ASP A 283 -2.15 1.70 -23.04
C ASP A 283 -3.47 0.97 -23.36
N CYS A 284 -3.44 -0.36 -23.38
CA CYS A 284 -4.64 -1.20 -23.45
C CYS A 284 -5.37 -1.36 -22.10
N LEU A 285 -4.73 -0.99 -20.98
CA LEU A 285 -5.31 -1.14 -19.64
C LEU A 285 -6.14 0.07 -19.25
N LYS A 286 -7.25 -0.19 -18.55
CA LYS A 286 -8.07 0.87 -17.94
C LYS A 286 -7.32 1.51 -16.76
N TYR A 287 -7.52 2.81 -16.55
CA TYR A 287 -6.85 3.55 -15.48
C TYR A 287 -7.72 4.69 -14.92
N HIS A 288 -7.31 5.25 -13.79
CA HIS A 288 -7.93 6.41 -13.18
C HIS A 288 -7.13 7.70 -13.45
N SER A 289 -7.82 8.81 -13.67
CA SER A 289 -7.19 10.15 -13.84
C SER A 289 -7.38 11.07 -12.64
N SER A 290 -8.29 10.74 -11.72
CA SER A 290 -8.56 11.53 -10.51
C SER A 290 -8.93 10.62 -9.33
N TRP A 291 -8.08 10.60 -8.30
CA TRP A 291 -8.38 9.93 -7.04
C TRP A 291 -9.55 10.57 -6.29
N SER A 292 -9.73 11.90 -6.36
CA SER A 292 -10.93 12.54 -5.82
C SER A 292 -12.18 12.00 -6.51
N ARG A 293 -12.20 11.92 -7.85
CA ARG A 293 -13.34 11.32 -8.57
C ARG A 293 -13.57 9.87 -8.17
N LEU A 294 -12.50 9.07 -8.06
CA LEU A 294 -12.59 7.67 -7.64
C LEU A 294 -13.16 7.54 -6.23
N LEU A 295 -12.73 8.39 -5.29
CA LEU A 295 -13.24 8.43 -3.93
C LEU A 295 -14.75 8.66 -3.91
N PHE A 296 -15.22 9.68 -4.63
CA PHE A 296 -16.65 9.98 -4.75
C PHE A 296 -17.41 8.82 -5.42
N GLN A 297 -16.86 8.23 -6.48
CA GLN A 297 -17.46 7.07 -7.14
C GLN A 297 -17.61 5.89 -6.16
N PHE A 298 -16.53 5.53 -5.45
CA PHE A 298 -16.57 4.44 -4.50
C PHE A 298 -17.59 4.69 -3.39
N ILE A 299 -17.71 5.91 -2.87
CA ILE A 299 -18.65 6.23 -1.79
C ILE A 299 -20.10 6.23 -2.30
N PHE A 300 -20.39 6.88 -3.42
CA PHE A 300 -21.79 7.16 -3.81
C PHE A 300 -22.37 6.17 -4.83
N ASP A 301 -21.54 5.49 -5.63
CA ASP A 301 -22.03 4.49 -6.58
C ASP A 301 -22.39 3.18 -5.87
N LYS A 302 -23.65 2.75 -6.00
CA LYS A 302 -24.17 1.54 -5.37
C LYS A 302 -23.60 0.24 -5.97
N ARG A 303 -22.92 0.32 -7.13
CA ARG A 303 -22.22 -0.81 -7.74
C ARG A 303 -20.94 -1.17 -6.97
N TYR A 304 -20.28 -0.18 -6.37
CA TYR A 304 -19.13 -0.43 -5.50
C TYR A 304 -19.55 -0.94 -4.13
N THR A 305 -18.95 -2.06 -3.76
CA THR A 305 -18.98 -2.69 -2.43
C THR A 305 -17.59 -3.18 -2.07
N LEU A 306 -17.39 -3.67 -0.84
CA LEU A 306 -16.12 -4.33 -0.52
C LEU A 306 -15.89 -5.63 -1.30
N PHE A 307 -16.95 -6.20 -1.89
CA PHE A 307 -16.89 -7.35 -2.80
C PHE A 307 -16.53 -6.99 -4.24
N SER A 308 -16.34 -5.71 -4.56
CA SER A 308 -15.87 -5.24 -5.87
C SER A 308 -14.36 -5.49 -6.02
N ARG A 309 -13.93 -6.74 -5.85
CA ARG A 309 -12.55 -7.24 -5.97
C ARG A 309 -12.56 -8.69 -6.49
N ILE A 310 -11.44 -9.15 -7.04
CA ILE A 310 -11.29 -10.54 -7.48
C ILE A 310 -10.79 -11.41 -6.31
N GLU A 311 -11.44 -12.55 -6.11
CA GLU A 311 -10.99 -13.66 -5.29
C GLU A 311 -10.59 -14.83 -6.20
N ARG A 312 -9.39 -15.35 -6.00
CA ARG A 312 -8.88 -16.50 -6.72
C ARG A 312 -9.41 -17.78 -6.11
N MET A 313 -10.04 -18.61 -6.95
CA MET A 313 -10.55 -19.90 -6.52
C MET A 313 -9.38 -20.88 -6.37
N LYS A 314 -9.30 -21.56 -5.22
CA LYS A 314 -8.43 -22.72 -5.10
C LYS A 314 -8.88 -23.77 -6.11
N ARG A 315 -8.03 -24.11 -7.07
CA ARG A 315 -8.24 -25.28 -7.93
C ARG A 315 -8.55 -26.47 -7.01
N SER A 316 -9.74 -27.03 -7.12
CA SER A 316 -10.15 -28.25 -6.41
C SER A 316 -9.40 -29.46 -7.01
N GLY A 317 -8.08 -29.48 -6.83
CA GLY A 317 -7.21 -30.58 -7.20
C GLY A 317 -6.91 -31.41 -5.97
N ASN A 318 -7.50 -32.60 -5.93
CA ASN A 318 -7.23 -33.64 -4.96
C ASN A 318 -5.73 -34.01 -4.95
N SER A 319 -4.92 -33.40 -4.08
CA SER A 319 -3.67 -34.01 -3.56
C SER A 319 -3.13 -33.22 -2.38
N ARG A 320 -3.25 -33.82 -1.19
CA ARG A 320 -2.39 -33.52 -0.05
C ARG A 320 -0.94 -33.76 -0.46
N VAL A 321 -0.03 -32.96 0.12
CA VAL A 321 1.44 -33.09 0.12
C VAL A 321 2.14 -32.57 -1.15
N GLY A 322 2.72 -31.36 -1.08
CA GLY A 322 3.78 -30.91 -2.00
C GLY A 322 3.82 -29.42 -2.37
N GLY A 323 2.68 -28.72 -2.35
CA GLY A 323 2.55 -27.40 -3.00
C GLY A 323 3.40 -26.24 -2.42
N ALA A 324 3.74 -26.29 -1.13
CA ALA A 324 4.45 -25.19 -0.47
C ALA A 324 5.93 -25.08 -0.88
N ALA A 325 6.57 -26.18 -1.27
CA ALA A 325 7.97 -26.19 -1.71
C ALA A 325 8.11 -25.71 -3.17
N VAL A 326 7.16 -26.10 -4.03
CA VAL A 326 7.17 -25.80 -5.47
C VAL A 326 6.91 -24.31 -5.72
N ASN A 327 6.00 -23.67 -4.98
CA ASN A 327 5.72 -22.24 -5.15
C ASN A 327 6.85 -21.35 -4.62
N ARG A 328 7.57 -21.77 -3.58
CA ARG A 328 8.75 -21.05 -3.08
C ARG A 328 9.91 -21.11 -4.08
N GLN A 329 10.11 -22.26 -4.72
CA GLN A 329 11.12 -22.40 -5.77
C GLN A 329 10.76 -21.62 -7.03
N LYS A 330 9.48 -21.55 -7.44
CA LYS A 330 9.06 -20.73 -8.59
C LYS A 330 9.20 -19.23 -8.36
N ALA A 331 8.83 -18.73 -7.18
CA ALA A 331 8.99 -17.31 -6.86
C ALA A 331 10.48 -16.91 -6.76
N ILE A 332 11.30 -17.74 -6.11
CA ILE A 332 12.76 -17.52 -6.04
C ILE A 332 13.42 -17.69 -7.40
N ALA A 333 12.97 -18.63 -8.25
CA ALA A 333 13.50 -18.82 -9.60
C ALA A 333 13.15 -17.65 -10.51
N VAL A 334 11.94 -17.11 -10.45
CA VAL A 334 11.57 -15.89 -11.18
C VAL A 334 12.35 -14.69 -10.66
N GLU A 335 12.50 -14.52 -9.34
CA GLU A 335 13.35 -13.47 -8.78
C GLU A 335 14.83 -13.64 -9.14
N ALA A 336 15.36 -14.87 -9.22
CA ALA A 336 16.75 -15.15 -9.58
C ALA A 336 17.01 -15.09 -11.10
N GLU A 337 16.02 -15.39 -11.93
CA GLU A 337 16.07 -15.26 -13.40
C GLU A 337 15.83 -13.79 -13.83
N ILE A 338 15.10 -13.03 -13.02
CA ILE A 338 15.00 -11.57 -13.15
C ILE A 338 16.25 -10.87 -12.57
N ALA A 339 16.80 -11.34 -11.45
CA ALA A 339 18.01 -10.77 -10.83
C ALA A 339 19.34 -11.36 -11.37
N GLY A 340 19.29 -12.24 -12.36
CA GLY A 340 20.43 -12.92 -12.96
C GLY A 340 21.07 -12.13 -14.11
N VAL A 341 21.57 -10.92 -13.81
CA VAL A 341 22.90 -10.34 -14.09
C VAL A 341 23.04 -9.12 -13.17
#